data_AF-A0A432LLK8-F1
#
_entry.id   AF-A0A432LLK8-F1
#
_cell.length_a   1.000
_cell.length_b   1.000
_cell.length_c   1.000
_cell.angle_alpha   90.00
_cell.angle_beta   90.00
_cell.angle_gamma   90.00
#
_symmetry.space_group_name_H-M   'P 1'
#
loop_
_entity.id
_entity.type
_entity.pdbx_description
1 polymer ?
#
loop_
_entity_poly.entity_id
_entity_poly.type
_entity_poly.pdbx_seq_one_letter_code
_entity_poly.pdbx_strand_id
1 'polypeptide(L)'
;MKKIFTLFLMLVAGTTFSFAQGVDNILQFTDKEGNVLEDGSTVTRNDVVSDGFDESMINADISVINTSTEEQTVYVKWNITRIDGGTVQTCFGSCWRQTTVGEYTTSSVILQPGESLSLATEWILPEDAKEGQTCIVTYQIVRVKGLTEHQGSKVTVNYVNGKSASIDNADADRNVEVVARYNANGQRVDANTKGVNIIKLSNGNTLKSINY
;
A
#
# COMPACT_ATOMS: atom_id res chain seq x y z
N MET A 1 13.58 -48.49 -40.06
CA MET A 1 12.73 -47.33 -40.44
C MET A 1 12.91 -46.28 -39.34
N LYS A 2 13.74 -45.24 -39.55
CA LYS A 2 13.33 -43.81 -39.68
C LYS A 2 12.10 -43.50 -38.81
N LYS A 3 12.18 -42.61 -37.80
CA LYS A 3 12.33 -41.16 -37.97
C LYS A 3 13.06 -40.49 -36.78
N ILE A 4 14.07 -39.69 -37.13
CA ILE A 4 14.64 -38.55 -36.39
C ILE A 4 13.57 -37.47 -36.24
N PHE A 5 13.62 -36.63 -35.19
CA PHE A 5 13.25 -35.19 -35.08
C PHE A 5 13.06 -34.91 -33.56
N THR A 6 13.58 -33.92 -32.85
CA THR A 6 14.56 -32.85 -33.04
C THR A 6 14.80 -32.25 -31.64
N LEU A 7 16.05 -31.87 -31.35
CA LEU A 7 16.49 -31.11 -30.19
C LEU A 7 15.93 -29.67 -30.26
N PHE A 8 15.24 -29.19 -29.22
CA PHE A 8 15.10 -27.75 -28.95
C PHE A 8 15.77 -27.42 -27.61
N LEU A 9 16.94 -26.80 -27.74
CA LEU A 9 17.53 -25.95 -26.71
C LEU A 9 16.57 -24.78 -26.47
N MET A 10 15.95 -24.70 -25.30
CA MET A 10 15.42 -23.43 -24.80
C MET A 10 15.99 -23.18 -23.41
N LEU A 11 17.02 -22.35 -23.45
CA LEU A 11 17.51 -21.46 -22.42
C LEU A 11 16.33 -21.01 -21.53
N VAL A 12 16.19 -21.59 -20.33
CA VAL A 12 15.42 -20.95 -19.26
C VAL A 12 16.29 -19.80 -18.77
N ALA A 13 16.29 -18.73 -19.57
CA ALA A 13 16.76 -17.43 -19.15
C ALA A 13 15.94 -17.04 -17.93
N GLY A 14 16.66 -16.63 -16.88
CA GLY A 14 16.10 -16.33 -15.59
C GLY A 14 14.94 -15.36 -15.66
N THR A 15 13.83 -15.78 -15.07
CA THR A 15 13.03 -14.88 -14.26
C THR A 15 13.22 -15.32 -12.82
N THR A 16 14.44 -15.12 -12.30
CA THR A 16 14.50 -14.70 -10.90
C THR A 16 13.59 -13.49 -10.86
N PHE A 17 12.49 -13.57 -10.10
CA PHE A 17 11.85 -12.37 -9.63
C PHE A 17 12.96 -11.62 -8.90
N SER A 18 13.53 -10.63 -9.58
CA SER A 18 14.33 -9.62 -8.93
C SER A 18 13.34 -8.85 -8.09
N PHE A 19 13.01 -9.39 -6.91
CA PHE A 19 12.76 -8.53 -5.77
C PHE A 19 13.93 -7.55 -5.80
N ALA A 20 13.65 -6.27 -5.99
CA ALA A 20 14.65 -5.27 -5.73
C ALA A 20 15.08 -5.49 -4.28
N GLN A 21 16.20 -6.17 -4.08
CA GLN A 21 16.81 -6.39 -2.79
C GLN A 21 17.37 -5.04 -2.37
N GLY A 22 16.52 -4.23 -1.73
CA GLY A 22 16.94 -3.28 -0.72
C GLY A 22 17.27 -4.06 0.55
N VAL A 23 18.55 -4.11 0.88
CA VAL A 23 19.22 -5.09 1.76
C VAL A 23 19.00 -4.86 3.27
N ASP A 24 18.00 -4.10 3.68
CA ASP A 24 17.73 -3.89 5.12
C ASP A 24 16.23 -3.85 5.39
N ASN A 25 15.61 -5.04 5.36
CA ASN A 25 14.22 -5.29 5.78
C ASN A 25 14.04 -5.16 7.32
N ILE A 26 14.95 -4.43 7.96
CA ILE A 26 15.04 -4.24 9.41
C ILE A 26 14.11 -3.15 9.93
N LEU A 27 13.61 -2.28 9.03
CA LEU A 27 12.59 -1.29 9.33
C LEU A 27 11.44 -1.50 8.37
N GLN A 28 10.25 -1.74 8.91
CA GLN A 28 9.08 -2.10 8.12
C GLN A 28 7.86 -1.31 8.57
N PHE A 29 6.96 -1.03 7.65
CA PHE A 29 5.63 -0.55 8.01
C PHE A 29 4.77 -1.73 8.46
N THR A 30 3.95 -1.53 9.48
CA THR A 30 2.93 -2.49 9.90
C THR A 30 1.56 -1.85 10.01
N ASP A 31 0.50 -2.64 9.85
CA ASP A 31 -0.86 -2.24 10.22
C ASP A 31 -1.08 -2.28 11.75
N LYS A 32 -2.30 -1.97 12.20
CA LYS A 32 -2.68 -2.00 13.64
C LYS A 32 -2.63 -3.40 14.26
N GLU A 33 -2.77 -4.46 13.46
CA GLU A 33 -2.63 -5.84 13.91
C GLU A 33 -1.16 -6.29 13.97
N GLY A 34 -0.23 -5.46 13.48
CA GLY A 34 1.20 -5.75 13.43
C GLY A 34 1.62 -6.55 12.20
N ASN A 35 0.76 -6.72 11.20
CA ASN A 35 1.14 -7.35 9.94
C ASN A 35 1.99 -6.38 9.13
N VAL A 36 3.04 -6.91 8.50
CA VAL A 36 3.92 -6.13 7.62
C VAL A 36 3.14 -5.67 6.38
N LEU A 37 3.23 -4.37 6.10
CA LEU A 37 2.79 -3.80 4.82
C LEU A 37 3.92 -3.92 3.81
N GLU A 38 3.65 -4.56 2.67
CA GLU A 38 4.64 -4.77 1.63
C GLU A 38 5.13 -3.44 1.03
N ASP A 39 6.39 -3.39 0.61
CA ASP A 39 6.95 -2.23 -0.07
C ASP A 39 6.19 -1.94 -1.38
N GLY A 40 5.80 -0.68 -1.56
CA GLY A 40 4.96 -0.21 -2.67
C GLY A 40 3.47 -0.51 -2.52
N SER A 41 3.03 -1.10 -1.41
CA SER A 41 1.60 -1.39 -1.18
C SER A 41 0.79 -0.11 -0.93
N THR A 42 -0.50 -0.21 -1.25
CA THR A 42 -1.50 0.82 -0.94
C THR A 42 -2.50 0.28 0.07
N VAL A 43 -2.76 1.04 1.13
CA VAL A 43 -3.84 0.77 2.08
C VAL A 43 -4.93 1.82 1.94
N THR A 44 -6.18 1.39 1.87
CA THR A 44 -7.34 2.29 1.87
C THR A 44 -7.91 2.40 3.27
N ARG A 45 -8.27 3.62 3.67
CA ARG A 45 -8.87 3.92 4.97
C ARG A 45 -10.07 4.83 4.78
N ASN A 46 -11.14 4.49 5.46
CA ASN A 46 -12.43 5.17 5.29
C ASN A 46 -13.28 5.16 6.56
N ASP A 47 -12.71 4.70 7.67
CA ASP A 47 -13.35 4.73 8.97
C ASP A 47 -13.20 6.14 9.54
N VAL A 48 -14.28 6.91 9.45
CA VAL A 48 -14.36 8.25 10.06
C VAL A 48 -14.53 8.10 11.56
N VAL A 49 -13.60 8.69 12.31
CA VAL A 49 -13.59 8.73 13.77
C VAL A 49 -13.84 10.16 14.21
N SER A 50 -14.74 10.35 15.16
CA SER A 50 -14.96 11.60 15.88
C SER A 50 -15.46 11.24 17.28
N ASP A 51 -14.92 11.90 18.30
CA ASP A 51 -15.36 11.73 19.69
C ASP A 51 -16.37 12.80 20.14
N GLY A 52 -16.82 13.65 19.20
CA GLY A 52 -17.76 14.75 19.45
C GLY A 52 -17.13 16.01 20.06
N PHE A 53 -15.82 16.01 20.31
CA PHE A 53 -15.04 17.18 20.75
C PHE A 53 -14.00 17.59 19.70
N ASP A 54 -13.42 16.63 18.99
CA ASP A 54 -12.41 16.85 17.96
C ASP A 54 -12.96 16.81 16.52
N GLU A 55 -12.18 17.39 15.61
CA GLU A 55 -12.41 17.35 14.16
C GLU A 55 -12.51 15.90 13.67
N SER A 56 -13.47 15.59 12.80
CA SER A 56 -13.60 14.23 12.25
C SER A 56 -12.35 13.85 11.46
N MET A 57 -11.86 12.63 11.65
CA MET A 57 -10.58 12.20 11.10
C MET A 57 -10.65 10.77 10.55
N ILE A 58 -9.76 10.44 9.64
CA ILE A 58 -9.55 9.07 9.15
C ILE A 58 -8.11 8.68 9.47
N ASN A 59 -7.94 7.64 10.29
CA ASN A 59 -6.63 7.14 10.71
C ASN A 59 -6.02 6.21 9.66
N ALA A 60 -4.70 6.30 9.45
CA ALA A 60 -3.97 5.34 8.62
C ALA A 60 -3.76 3.99 9.31
N ASP A 61 -3.65 4.00 10.64
CA ASP A 61 -3.33 2.83 11.45
C ASP A 61 -2.04 2.12 10.97
N ILE A 62 -0.97 2.90 10.79
CA ILE A 62 0.35 2.40 10.39
C ILE A 62 1.44 2.74 11.42
N SER A 63 2.36 1.81 11.61
CA SER A 63 3.54 1.95 12.49
C SER A 63 4.84 1.65 11.75
N VAL A 64 5.98 2.07 12.30
CA VAL A 64 7.32 1.58 11.91
C VAL A 64 7.84 0.64 12.99
N ILE A 65 8.20 -0.58 12.61
CA ILE A 65 8.85 -1.56 13.50
C ILE A 65 10.33 -1.74 13.17
N ASN A 66 11.18 -1.79 14.19
CA ASN A 66 12.58 -2.21 14.07
C ASN A 66 12.72 -3.71 14.34
N THR A 67 12.99 -4.51 13.30
CA THR A 67 13.15 -5.96 13.38
C THR A 67 14.62 -6.40 13.51
N SER A 68 15.58 -5.45 13.54
CA SER A 68 16.99 -5.77 13.79
C SER A 68 17.30 -6.03 15.26
N THR A 69 18.53 -6.46 15.52
CA THR A 69 19.10 -6.62 16.86
C THR A 69 19.77 -5.36 17.40
N GLU A 70 19.76 -4.26 16.64
CA GLU A 70 20.41 -3.00 17.00
C GLU A 70 19.41 -1.84 16.99
N GLU A 71 19.68 -0.79 17.76
CA GLU A 71 18.89 0.44 17.65
C GLU A 71 19.06 1.10 16.27
N GLN A 72 18.00 1.70 15.76
CA GLN A 72 17.99 2.36 14.46
C GLN A 72 17.51 3.80 14.58
N THR A 73 18.29 4.75 14.06
CA THR A 73 17.83 6.12 13.86
C THR A 73 17.03 6.21 12.58
N VAL A 74 15.79 6.68 12.67
CA VAL A 74 14.82 6.68 11.57
C VAL A 74 14.01 7.96 11.55
N TYR A 75 13.70 8.44 10.35
CA TYR A 75 12.64 9.40 10.11
C TYR A 75 11.79 8.93 8.93
N VAL A 76 10.63 9.56 8.73
CA VAL A 76 9.72 9.23 7.63
C VAL A 76 9.59 10.43 6.69
N LYS A 77 9.83 10.19 5.40
CA LYS A 77 9.41 11.10 4.33
C LYS A 77 7.94 10.86 4.05
N TRP A 78 7.15 11.92 3.89
CA TRP A 78 5.75 11.81 3.53
C TRP A 78 5.40 12.80 2.43
N ASN A 79 4.73 12.31 1.40
CA ASN A 79 4.37 13.05 0.20
C ASN A 79 2.85 13.05 0.04
N ILE A 80 2.22 14.19 0.26
CA ILE A 80 0.80 14.41 -0.01
C ILE A 80 0.68 14.63 -1.52
N THR A 81 0.12 13.65 -2.23
CA THR A 81 -0.06 13.71 -3.69
C THR A 81 -1.44 14.22 -4.09
N ARG A 82 -2.42 14.09 -3.20
CA ARG A 82 -3.77 14.63 -3.34
C ARG A 82 -4.35 14.95 -1.97
N ILE A 83 -5.06 16.07 -1.85
CA ILE A 83 -5.88 16.40 -0.69
C ILE A 83 -7.09 17.24 -1.14
N ASP A 84 -8.28 16.68 -0.99
CA ASP A 84 -9.54 17.35 -1.33
C ASP A 84 -10.05 18.21 -0.15
N GLY A 85 -9.16 19.02 0.43
CA GLY A 85 -9.41 19.82 1.64
C GLY A 85 -9.03 19.11 2.95
N GLY A 86 -9.10 19.84 4.07
CA GLY A 86 -8.71 19.35 5.39
C GLY A 86 -7.21 19.44 5.66
N THR A 87 -6.73 18.62 6.59
CA THR A 87 -5.34 18.63 7.06
C THR A 87 -4.81 17.21 7.19
N VAL A 88 -3.60 16.93 6.70
CA VAL A 88 -2.89 15.69 7.06
C VAL A 88 -2.01 15.96 8.27
N GLN A 89 -2.14 15.13 9.30
CA GLN A 89 -1.22 15.10 10.42
C GLN A 89 -0.37 13.83 10.38
N THR A 90 0.91 13.96 10.74
CA THR A 90 1.82 12.82 10.98
C THR A 90 2.59 13.08 12.27
N CYS A 91 2.60 12.11 13.18
CA CYS A 91 3.26 12.18 14.49
C CYS A 91 4.31 11.08 14.63
N PHE A 92 5.58 11.44 14.48
CA PHE A 92 6.70 10.53 14.66
C PHE A 92 7.82 11.27 15.36
N GLY A 93 7.92 11.07 16.69
CA GLY A 93 8.64 11.93 17.62
C GLY A 93 7.91 13.26 17.90
N SER A 94 7.63 14.02 16.84
CA SER A 94 6.84 15.26 16.87
C SER A 94 5.68 15.19 15.86
N CYS A 95 4.62 15.95 16.11
CA CYS A 95 3.47 16.06 15.21
C CYS A 95 3.60 17.24 14.25
N TRP A 96 3.36 16.96 12.97
CA TRP A 96 3.38 17.94 11.89
C TRP A 96 2.08 17.90 11.13
N ARG A 97 1.56 19.08 10.78
CA ARG A 97 0.32 19.25 10.01
C ARG A 97 0.60 19.96 8.70
N GLN A 98 -0.02 19.49 7.63
CA GLN A 98 0.10 20.07 6.30
C GLN A 98 -1.26 20.06 5.61
N THR A 99 -1.56 21.13 4.88
CA THR A 99 -2.83 21.34 4.17
C THR A 99 -2.67 21.38 2.65
N THR A 100 -1.45 21.14 2.17
CA THR A 100 -1.07 21.30 0.76
C THR A 100 -0.34 20.07 0.25
N VAL A 101 -0.46 19.82 -1.07
CA VAL A 101 0.34 18.81 -1.77
C VAL A 101 1.83 19.16 -1.66
N GLY A 102 2.67 18.17 -1.39
CA GLY A 102 4.10 18.39 -1.22
C GLY A 102 4.81 17.27 -0.47
N GLU A 103 6.13 17.37 -0.46
CA GLU A 103 7.03 16.46 0.27
C GLU A 103 7.47 17.08 1.59
N TYR A 104 7.43 16.27 2.63
CA TYR A 104 7.70 16.65 4.00
C TYR A 104 8.47 15.54 4.71
N THR A 105 9.05 15.85 5.87
CA THR A 105 9.75 14.89 6.71
C THR A 105 9.28 15.00 8.16
N THR A 106 9.27 13.88 8.87
CA THR A 106 9.12 13.89 10.33
C THR A 106 10.44 14.29 11.01
N SER A 107 10.40 14.41 12.32
CA SER A 107 11.63 14.38 13.12
C SER A 107 12.26 12.98 13.08
N SER A 108 13.56 12.92 13.34
CA SER A 108 14.26 11.64 13.56
C SER A 108 13.99 11.12 14.97
N VAL A 109 13.77 9.82 15.09
CA VAL A 109 13.65 9.08 16.35
C VAL A 109 14.63 7.92 16.37
N ILE A 110 14.91 7.38 17.54
CA ILE A 110 15.68 6.14 17.71
C ILE A 110 14.68 5.05 18.08
N LEU A 111 14.63 3.97 17.30
CA LEU A 111 13.85 2.78 17.61
C LEU A 111 14.76 1.69 18.16
N GLN A 112 14.45 1.18 19.34
CA GLN A 112 15.12 0.04 19.95
C GLN A 112 14.80 -1.28 19.21
N PRO A 113 15.60 -2.34 19.38
CA PRO A 113 15.30 -3.66 18.81
C PRO A 113 13.89 -4.14 19.20
N GLY A 114 13.08 -4.49 18.21
CA GLY A 114 11.69 -4.93 18.39
C GLY A 114 10.68 -3.82 18.70
N GLU A 115 11.12 -2.56 18.82
CA GLU A 115 10.22 -1.43 19.06
C GLU A 115 9.38 -1.14 17.82
N SER A 116 8.08 -0.97 18.05
CA SER A 116 7.12 -0.51 17.05
C SER A 116 6.54 0.82 17.49
N LEU A 117 6.69 1.84 16.65
CA LEU A 117 6.19 3.19 16.92
C LEU A 117 5.17 3.59 15.86
N SER A 118 3.97 3.94 16.32
CA SER A 118 2.91 4.45 15.45
C SER A 118 3.32 5.78 14.81
N LEU A 119 2.99 5.99 13.54
CA LEU A 119 3.08 7.31 12.91
C LEU A 119 1.91 8.22 13.30
N ALA A 120 0.88 7.68 13.96
CA ALA A 120 -0.37 8.34 14.32
C ALA A 120 -0.80 9.36 13.24
N THR A 121 -0.82 8.88 11.99
CA THR A 121 -1.10 9.72 10.83
C THR A 121 -2.55 9.61 10.45
N GLU A 122 -3.13 10.77 10.15
CA GLU A 122 -4.55 10.97 9.98
C GLU A 122 -4.81 12.03 8.92
N TRP A 123 -5.90 11.85 8.19
CA TRP A 123 -6.52 12.93 7.44
C TRP A 123 -7.67 13.49 8.25
N ILE A 124 -7.46 14.70 8.77
CA ILE A 124 -8.47 15.48 9.46
C ILE A 124 -9.34 16.13 8.40
N LEU A 125 -10.62 15.76 8.40
CA LEU A 125 -11.59 16.17 7.39
C LEU A 125 -11.89 17.66 7.52
N PRO A 126 -12.11 18.38 6.41
CA PRO A 126 -12.62 19.74 6.48
C PRO A 126 -14.03 19.76 7.11
N GLU A 127 -14.41 20.88 7.72
CA GLU A 127 -15.73 21.03 8.38
C GLU A 127 -16.91 20.72 7.43
N ASP A 128 -16.77 21.06 6.15
CA ASP A 128 -17.77 20.83 5.11
C ASP A 128 -17.53 19.56 4.27
N ALA A 129 -16.84 18.57 4.84
CA ALA A 129 -16.44 17.37 4.13
C ALA A 129 -17.63 16.64 3.48
N LYS A 130 -17.45 16.26 2.22
CA LYS A 130 -18.43 15.56 1.38
C LYS A 130 -17.98 14.13 1.12
N GLU A 131 -18.95 13.23 1.03
CA GLU A 131 -18.70 11.86 0.61
C GLU A 131 -18.00 11.82 -0.76
N GLY A 132 -17.00 10.96 -0.90
CA GLY A 132 -16.17 10.80 -2.09
C GLY A 132 -14.92 11.68 -2.14
N GLN A 133 -14.73 12.60 -1.18
CA GLN A 133 -13.46 13.32 -1.06
C GLN A 133 -12.34 12.37 -0.62
N THR A 134 -11.12 12.65 -1.09
CA THR A 134 -9.96 11.79 -0.83
C THR A 134 -8.72 12.58 -0.47
N CYS A 135 -7.83 11.91 0.26
CA CYS A 135 -6.45 12.33 0.46
C CYS A 135 -5.53 11.13 0.17
N ILE A 136 -4.45 11.35 -0.58
CA ILE A 136 -3.49 10.29 -0.93
C ILE A 136 -2.12 10.73 -0.47
N VAL A 137 -1.54 9.97 0.46
CA VAL A 137 -0.23 10.26 1.06
C VAL A 137 0.66 9.04 0.93
N THR A 138 1.89 9.25 0.47
CA THR A 138 2.92 8.21 0.43
C THR A 138 3.91 8.42 1.55
N TYR A 139 4.21 7.39 2.33
CA TYR A 139 5.16 7.40 3.43
C TYR A 139 6.36 6.51 3.08
N GLN A 140 7.57 7.00 3.27
CA GLN A 140 8.81 6.26 3.04
C GLN A 140 9.72 6.34 4.27
N ILE A 141 10.13 5.18 4.76
CA ILE A 141 11.10 5.06 5.84
C ILE A 141 12.47 5.53 5.34
N VAL A 142 13.17 6.31 6.15
CA VAL A 142 14.58 6.64 5.93
C VAL A 142 15.37 6.29 7.18
N ARG A 143 16.33 5.36 7.02
CA ARG A 143 17.29 5.01 8.06
C ARG A 143 18.50 5.93 7.97
N VAL A 144 18.94 6.44 9.11
CA VAL A 144 20.14 7.26 9.21
C VAL A 144 21.26 6.45 9.86
N LYS A 145 22.38 6.30 9.17
CA LYS A 145 23.60 5.64 9.69
C LYS A 145 24.80 6.57 9.54
N GLY A 146 25.18 7.22 10.64
CA GLY A 146 26.18 8.29 10.62
C GLY A 146 25.70 9.46 9.76
N LEU A 147 26.44 9.79 8.70
CA LEU A 147 26.08 10.85 7.74
C LEU A 147 25.34 10.32 6.49
N THR A 148 25.01 9.02 6.45
CA THR A 148 24.38 8.39 5.29
C THR A 148 22.90 8.10 5.55
N GLU A 149 22.08 8.39 4.54
CA GLU A 149 20.67 8.02 4.52
C GLU A 149 20.44 6.80 3.62
N HIS A 150 19.67 5.84 4.12
CA HIS A 150 19.23 4.67 3.37
C HIS A 150 17.71 4.71 3.23
N GLN A 151 17.22 4.76 1.99
CA GLN A 151 15.79 4.72 1.72
C GLN A 151 15.28 3.29 1.95
N GLY A 152 14.24 3.17 2.79
CA GLY A 152 13.59 1.91 3.10
C GLY A 152 12.23 1.77 2.41
N SER A 153 11.40 0.90 2.99
CA SER A 153 10.05 0.60 2.51
C SER A 153 9.19 1.85 2.39
N LYS A 154 8.27 1.80 1.43
CA LYS A 154 7.34 2.86 1.08
C LYS A 154 5.92 2.30 1.01
N VAL A 155 4.96 2.99 1.60
CA VAL A 155 3.53 2.63 1.54
C VAL A 155 2.70 3.84 1.17
N THR A 156 1.58 3.62 0.50
CA THR A 156 0.61 4.67 0.17
C THR A 156 -0.66 4.48 0.99
N VAL A 157 -1.13 5.54 1.63
CA VAL A 157 -2.43 5.58 2.28
C VAL A 157 -3.39 6.38 1.42
N ASN A 158 -4.47 5.73 0.99
CA ASN A 158 -5.60 6.35 0.31
C ASN A 158 -6.73 6.55 1.32
N TYR A 159 -6.86 7.75 1.86
CA TYR A 159 -7.96 8.14 2.74
C TYR A 159 -9.17 8.52 1.90
N VAL A 160 -10.33 7.97 2.24
CA VAL A 160 -11.60 8.19 1.52
C VAL A 160 -12.69 8.56 2.52
N ASN A 161 -13.24 9.76 2.40
CA ASN A 161 -14.41 10.15 3.18
C ASN A 161 -15.66 9.51 2.57
N GLY A 162 -16.16 8.42 3.17
CA GLY A 162 -17.32 7.67 2.67
C GLY A 162 -17.19 6.17 2.94
N LYS A 163 -18.21 5.38 2.59
CA LYS A 163 -18.00 3.91 2.59
C LYS A 163 -17.08 3.58 1.43
N SER A 164 -15.86 3.10 1.72
CA SER A 164 -15.06 2.47 0.68
C SER A 164 -15.88 1.27 0.17
N ALA A 165 -16.17 1.24 -1.14
CA ALA A 165 -16.32 -0.04 -1.78
C ALA A 165 -14.95 -0.72 -1.58
N SER A 166 -14.95 -1.89 -0.94
CA SER A 166 -13.76 -2.62 -0.51
C SER A 166 -12.60 -2.56 -1.50
N ILE A 167 -11.38 -2.24 -1.02
CA ILE A 167 -10.07 -2.37 -1.71
C ILE A 167 -10.17 -2.17 -3.22
N ASP A 168 -10.21 -0.92 -3.65
CA ASP A 168 -9.84 -0.58 -5.02
C ASP A 168 -8.31 -0.52 -5.09
N ASN A 169 -7.72 -1.48 -5.79
CA ASN A 169 -6.41 -1.30 -6.43
C ASN A 169 -6.53 -0.17 -7.47
N ALA A 170 -6.65 1.06 -6.99
CA ALA A 170 -6.85 2.23 -7.81
C ALA A 170 -5.52 2.66 -8.43
N ASP A 171 -5.16 2.05 -9.58
CA ASP A 171 -4.72 2.78 -10.78
C ASP A 171 -4.56 1.94 -12.07
N ALA A 172 -5.25 0.80 -12.22
CA ALA A 172 -5.02 -0.09 -13.38
C ALA A 172 -6.16 -0.16 -14.42
N ASP A 173 -7.29 0.50 -14.20
CA ASP A 173 -8.56 0.10 -14.84
C ASP A 173 -9.11 1.00 -15.95
N ARG A 174 -8.33 1.96 -16.48
CA ARG A 174 -8.84 2.81 -17.56
C ARG A 174 -8.84 2.21 -18.97
N ASN A 175 -8.33 0.99 -19.20
CA ASN A 175 -8.37 0.30 -20.52
C ASN A 175 -8.13 -1.22 -20.43
N VAL A 176 -8.85 -1.93 -19.56
CA VAL A 176 -8.59 -3.36 -19.32
C VAL A 176 -9.62 -4.26 -20.00
N GLU A 177 -9.14 -5.26 -20.71
CA GLU A 177 -9.97 -6.24 -21.40
C GLU A 177 -9.99 -7.56 -20.63
N VAL A 178 -11.09 -8.32 -20.79
CA VAL A 178 -11.18 -9.68 -20.27
C VAL A 178 -10.38 -10.62 -21.16
N VAL A 179 -9.28 -11.17 -20.65
CA VAL A 179 -8.40 -12.10 -21.39
C VAL A 179 -8.72 -13.57 -21.12
N ALA A 180 -9.34 -13.89 -19.98
CA ALA A 180 -9.84 -15.23 -19.67
C ALA A 180 -10.92 -15.21 -18.60
N ARG A 181 -11.76 -16.25 -18.59
CA ARG A 181 -12.71 -16.55 -17.51
C ARG A 181 -12.51 -17.99 -17.04
N TYR A 182 -12.70 -18.23 -15.75
CA TYR A 182 -12.64 -19.55 -15.15
C TYR A 182 -13.87 -19.79 -14.27
N ASN A 183 -14.36 -21.02 -14.25
CA ASN A 183 -15.41 -21.44 -13.32
C ASN A 183 -14.83 -21.73 -11.92
N ALA A 184 -15.70 -22.06 -10.96
CA ALA A 184 -15.31 -22.41 -9.58
C ALA A 184 -14.33 -23.60 -9.47
N ASN A 185 -14.27 -24.46 -10.48
CA ASN A 185 -13.34 -25.60 -10.53
C ASN A 185 -11.99 -25.23 -11.18
N GLY A 186 -11.77 -23.95 -11.52
CA GLY A 186 -10.55 -23.49 -12.18
C GLY A 186 -10.47 -23.83 -13.68
N GLN A 187 -11.57 -24.28 -14.30
CA GLN A 187 -11.61 -24.58 -15.73
C GLN A 187 -11.88 -23.31 -16.53
N ARG A 188 -11.13 -23.10 -17.61
CA ARG A 188 -11.36 -21.96 -18.52
C ARG A 188 -12.71 -22.10 -19.22
N VAL A 189 -13.47 -21.01 -19.30
CA VAL A 189 -14.80 -20.94 -19.90
C VAL A 189 -14.89 -19.74 -20.85
N ASP A 190 -15.67 -19.87 -21.92
CA ASP A 190 -15.82 -18.80 -22.93
C ASP A 190 -16.87 -17.74 -22.52
N ALA A 191 -17.71 -18.06 -21.55
CA ALA A 191 -18.73 -17.17 -20.99
C ALA A 191 -18.92 -17.43 -19.49
N ASN A 192 -19.63 -16.51 -18.83
CA ASN A 192 -19.99 -16.66 -17.43
C ASN A 192 -20.84 -17.92 -17.21
N THR A 193 -20.44 -18.76 -16.25
CA THR A 193 -21.21 -19.91 -15.78
C THR A 193 -22.05 -19.54 -14.57
N LYS A 194 -23.12 -20.29 -14.30
CA LYS A 194 -23.85 -20.19 -13.03
C LYS A 194 -22.90 -20.42 -11.85
N GLY A 195 -22.99 -19.58 -10.82
CA GLY A 195 -22.10 -19.57 -9.67
C GLY A 195 -20.88 -18.65 -9.83
N VAL A 196 -19.78 -19.00 -9.16
CA VAL A 196 -18.54 -18.20 -9.11
C VAL A 196 -17.79 -18.27 -10.43
N ASN A 197 -17.38 -17.12 -10.92
CA ASN A 197 -16.49 -16.92 -12.07
C ASN A 197 -15.29 -16.08 -11.65
N ILE A 198 -14.10 -16.48 -12.09
CA ILE A 198 -12.85 -15.71 -11.94
C ILE A 198 -12.53 -15.13 -13.31
N ILE A 199 -12.49 -13.80 -13.42
CA ILE A 199 -12.25 -13.07 -14.66
C ILE A 199 -10.84 -12.51 -14.60
N LYS A 200 -9.97 -12.92 -15.52
CA LYS A 200 -8.62 -12.39 -15.65
C LYS A 200 -8.63 -11.20 -16.61
N LEU A 201 -8.05 -10.10 -16.17
CA LEU A 201 -7.91 -8.86 -16.92
C LEU A 201 -6.54 -8.78 -17.60
N SER A 202 -6.44 -7.97 -18.66
CA SER A 202 -5.20 -7.76 -19.43
C SER A 202 -4.06 -7.16 -18.60
N ASN A 203 -4.36 -6.43 -17.53
CA ASN A 203 -3.39 -5.87 -16.58
C ASN A 203 -2.86 -6.88 -15.55
N GLY A 204 -3.30 -8.15 -15.59
CA GLY A 204 -2.90 -9.18 -14.65
C GLY A 204 -3.80 -9.30 -13.41
N ASN A 205 -4.71 -8.35 -13.18
CA ASN A 205 -5.68 -8.41 -12.09
C ASN A 205 -6.75 -9.48 -12.35
N THR A 206 -7.40 -9.93 -11.28
CA THR A 206 -8.52 -10.87 -11.34
C THR A 206 -9.75 -10.32 -10.63
N LEU A 207 -10.90 -10.37 -11.28
CA LEU A 207 -12.21 -10.07 -10.68
C LEU A 207 -12.95 -11.35 -10.34
N LYS A 208 -13.72 -11.33 -9.25
CA LYS A 208 -14.68 -12.38 -8.91
C LYS A 208 -16.09 -11.92 -9.27
N SER A 209 -16.81 -12.71 -10.06
CA SER A 209 -18.21 -12.46 -10.45
C SER A 209 -19.09 -13.64 -10.07
N ILE A 210 -20.30 -13.37 -9.56
CA ILE A 210 -21.29 -14.41 -9.21
C ILE A 210 -22.49 -14.23 -10.13
N ASN A 211 -22.83 -15.28 -10.90
CA ASN A 211 -24.02 -15.31 -11.75
C ASN A 211 -25.04 -16.28 -11.16
N TYR A 212 -26.27 -15.82 -10.93
CA TYR A 212 -27.36 -16.61 -10.33
C TYR A 212 -28.18 -17.39 -11.35
#